data_AF-A0A7S1RU60-F1
#
_entry.id   AF-A0A7S1RU60-F1
#
_cell.length_a   1.000
_cell.length_b   1.000
_cell.length_c   1.000
_cell.angle_alpha   90.00
_cell.angle_beta   90.00
_cell.angle_gamma   90.00
#
_symmetry.space_group_name_H-M   'P 1'
#
loop_
_entity.id
_entity.type
_entity.pdbx_description
1 polymer ?
#
loop_
_entity_poly.entity_id
_entity_poly.type
_entity_poly.pdbx_seq_one_letter_code
_entity_poly.pdbx_strand_id
1 'polypeptide(L)'
;CVPPSQREPLAIECMSPRFINALRDVFHTAEDLNSDDALTHLWHITKGVFLLSNQKLTERYLKQDIYEDVLGMLEYDSGLPPDKRTPHRQVLKAQVNFNHVISFEDQETLDRIHLNYRLQYLKDIVLPRLLDDASFVSLTQMIHANISLILDHLQRSSQLLDGLLLQVRQRDLQSLLFLQDACRLAKQIPPPERQALYEKLVE
;
A
#
# COMPACT_ATOMS: atom_id res chain seq x y z
N CYS A 1 -3.81 -25.45 0.02
CA CYS A 1 -3.76 -24.38 1.04
C CYS A 1 -2.74 -24.73 2.11
N VAL A 2 -1.95 -23.75 2.55
CA VAL A 2 -1.03 -23.89 3.68
C VAL A 2 -1.85 -24.11 4.98
N PRO A 3 -1.58 -25.13 5.80
CA PRO A 3 -2.28 -25.36 7.06
C PRO A 3 -2.14 -24.15 8.01
N PRO A 4 -3.17 -23.80 8.81
CA PRO A 4 -3.08 -22.67 9.74
C PRO A 4 -1.85 -22.69 10.64
N SER A 5 -1.44 -23.87 11.12
CA SER A 5 -0.26 -24.06 11.96
C SER A 5 1.08 -23.73 11.29
N GLN A 6 1.12 -23.73 9.96
CA GLN A 6 2.34 -23.44 9.19
C GLN A 6 2.39 -22.00 8.65
N ARG A 7 1.29 -21.25 8.72
CA ARG A 7 1.21 -19.89 8.16
C ARG A 7 2.17 -18.93 8.85
N GLU A 8 2.23 -18.96 10.19
CA GLU A 8 3.09 -18.06 10.96
C GLU A 8 4.60 -18.38 10.77
N PRO A 9 5.05 -19.65 10.89
CA PRO A 9 6.45 -19.99 10.58
C PRO A 9 6.87 -19.59 9.15
N LEU A 10 6.00 -19.78 8.17
CA LEU A 10 6.27 -19.36 6.79
C LEU A 10 6.35 -17.84 6.65
N ALA A 11 5.45 -17.10 7.32
CA ALA A 11 5.49 -15.65 7.31
C ALA A 11 6.81 -15.11 7.89
N ILE A 12 7.34 -15.75 8.94
CA ILE A 12 8.64 -15.42 9.54
C ILE A 12 9.78 -15.65 8.54
N GLU A 13 9.83 -16.81 7.86
CA GLU A 13 10.87 -17.10 6.88
C GLU A 13 10.80 -16.12 5.68
N CYS A 14 9.59 -15.84 5.18
CA CYS A 14 9.36 -14.90 4.08
C CYS A 14 9.72 -13.44 4.45
N MET A 15 9.80 -13.12 5.74
CA MET A 15 10.22 -11.80 6.23
C MET A 15 11.74 -11.68 6.37
N SER A 16 12.47 -12.80 6.30
CA SER A 16 13.92 -12.79 6.47
C SER A 16 14.60 -12.02 5.31
N PRO A 17 15.64 -11.21 5.60
CA PRO A 17 16.40 -10.53 4.55
C PRO A 17 17.01 -11.52 3.54
N ARG A 18 17.39 -12.71 4.00
CA ARG A 18 17.91 -13.78 3.15
C ARG A 18 16.90 -14.19 2.08
N PHE A 19 15.66 -14.49 2.49
CA PHE A 19 14.61 -14.89 1.56
C PHE A 19 14.25 -13.76 0.60
N ILE A 20 14.08 -12.54 1.13
CA ILE A 20 13.75 -11.36 0.33
C ILE A 20 14.81 -11.10 -0.74
N ASN A 21 16.09 -11.09 -0.38
CA ASN A 21 17.17 -10.83 -1.34
C ASN A 21 17.25 -11.94 -2.39
N ALA A 22 17.18 -13.22 -1.98
CA ALA A 22 17.18 -14.33 -2.92
C ALA A 22 16.00 -14.27 -3.90
N LEU A 23 14.81 -13.90 -3.42
CA LEU A 23 13.62 -13.74 -4.25
C LEU A 23 13.82 -12.66 -5.32
N ARG A 24 14.41 -11.52 -4.94
CA ARG A 24 14.71 -10.41 -5.86
C ARG A 24 15.78 -10.79 -6.87
N ASP A 25 16.87 -11.41 -6.43
CA ASP A 25 17.97 -11.83 -7.30
C ASP A 25 17.49 -12.79 -8.39
N VAL A 26 16.65 -13.76 -8.01
CA VAL A 26 16.02 -14.69 -8.95
C VAL A 26 15.05 -13.97 -9.88
N PHE A 27 14.27 -13.01 -9.38
CA PHE A 27 13.36 -12.22 -10.20
C PHE A 27 14.08 -11.38 -11.25
N HIS A 28 15.10 -10.63 -10.87
CA HIS A 28 15.88 -9.82 -11.82
C HIS A 28 16.56 -10.71 -12.87
N THR A 29 17.15 -11.83 -12.45
CA THR A 29 17.73 -12.80 -13.39
C THR A 29 16.68 -13.36 -14.35
N ALA A 30 15.47 -13.67 -13.87
CA ALA A 30 14.39 -14.20 -14.70
C ALA A 30 13.88 -13.16 -15.70
N GLU A 31 13.77 -11.88 -15.32
CA GLU A 31 13.43 -10.78 -16.24
C GLU A 31 14.51 -10.57 -17.29
N ASP A 32 15.79 -10.54 -16.90
CA ASP A 32 16.92 -10.36 -17.83
C ASP A 32 16.97 -11.48 -18.88
N LEU A 33 16.67 -12.72 -18.46
CA LEU A 33 16.60 -13.89 -19.35
C LEU A 33 15.26 -14.00 -20.11
N ASN A 34 14.28 -13.13 -19.84
CA ASN A 34 12.91 -13.22 -20.36
C ASN A 34 12.28 -14.61 -20.14
N SER A 35 12.52 -15.22 -18.99
CA SER A 35 12.04 -16.57 -18.66
C SER A 35 10.61 -16.55 -18.10
N ASP A 36 9.60 -16.64 -18.97
CA ASP A 36 8.18 -16.60 -18.57
C ASP A 36 7.80 -17.72 -17.57
N ASP A 37 8.42 -18.89 -17.69
CA ASP A 37 8.22 -20.00 -16.75
C ASP A 37 8.71 -19.63 -15.34
N ALA A 38 9.93 -19.11 -15.21
CA ALA A 38 10.46 -18.69 -13.92
C ALA A 38 9.65 -17.51 -13.33
N LEU A 39 9.24 -16.56 -14.17
CA LEU A 39 8.44 -15.41 -13.77
C LEU A 39 7.04 -15.84 -13.29
N THR A 40 6.45 -16.85 -13.91
CA THR A 40 5.19 -17.47 -13.47
C THR A 40 5.34 -18.13 -12.10
N HIS A 41 6.46 -18.82 -11.83
CA HIS A 41 6.73 -19.39 -10.50
C HIS A 41 6.91 -18.30 -9.43
N LEU A 42 7.61 -17.21 -9.77
CA LEU A 42 7.80 -16.06 -8.88
C LEU A 42 6.48 -15.34 -8.59
N TRP A 43 5.57 -15.26 -9.55
CA TRP A 43 4.20 -14.80 -9.34
C TRP A 43 3.48 -15.66 -8.29
N HIS A 44 3.54 -17.00 -8.41
CA HIS A 44 2.93 -17.91 -7.43
C HIS A 44 3.48 -17.73 -6.01
N ILE A 45 4.79 -17.56 -5.88
CA ILE A 45 5.46 -17.33 -4.59
C ILE A 45 4.99 -15.99 -4.00
N THR A 46 5.04 -14.92 -4.78
CA THR A 46 4.68 -13.56 -4.34
C THR A 46 3.21 -13.45 -4.00
N LYS A 47 2.32 -14.05 -4.80
CA LYS A 47 0.90 -14.22 -4.46
C LYS A 47 0.75 -14.97 -3.13
N GLY A 48 1.47 -16.08 -2.97
CA GLY A 48 1.46 -16.89 -1.75
C GLY A 48 1.78 -16.10 -0.49
N VAL A 49 2.75 -15.18 -0.57
CA VAL A 49 3.13 -14.27 0.53
C VAL A 49 1.93 -13.44 1.01
N PHE A 50 1.17 -12.81 0.10
CA PHE A 50 -0.01 -12.03 0.48
C PHE A 50 -1.17 -12.90 0.97
N LEU A 51 -1.30 -14.12 0.44
CA LEU A 51 -2.29 -15.09 0.89
C LEU A 51 -1.98 -15.74 2.26
N LEU A 52 -0.84 -15.42 2.88
CA LEU A 52 -0.59 -15.70 4.30
C LEU A 52 -1.37 -14.75 5.22
N SER A 53 -1.91 -13.65 4.69
CA SER A 53 -2.73 -12.66 5.41
C SER A 53 -2.03 -12.13 6.67
N ASN A 54 -0.69 -12.02 6.62
CA ASN A 54 0.14 -11.52 7.72
C ASN A 54 0.44 -10.03 7.50
N GLN A 55 -0.01 -9.18 8.41
CA GLN A 55 0.06 -7.72 8.26
C GLN A 55 1.49 -7.20 8.14
N LYS A 56 2.39 -7.64 9.03
CA LYS A 56 3.80 -7.22 9.02
C LYS A 56 4.51 -7.62 7.73
N LEU A 57 4.19 -8.79 7.21
CA LEU A 57 4.73 -9.29 5.95
C LEU A 57 4.24 -8.47 4.76
N THR A 58 2.92 -8.21 4.69
CA THR A 58 2.34 -7.34 3.68
C THR A 58 2.96 -5.94 3.70
N GLU A 59 3.09 -5.31 4.88
CA GLU A 59 3.75 -4.00 5.00
C GLU A 59 5.21 -4.05 4.52
N ARG A 60 5.97 -5.09 4.91
CA ARG A 60 7.36 -5.27 4.50
C ARG A 60 7.53 -5.33 2.98
N TYR A 61 6.64 -6.05 2.29
CA TYR A 61 6.68 -6.25 0.84
C TYR A 61 6.17 -5.02 0.05
N LEU A 62 5.53 -4.07 0.72
CA LEU A 62 5.09 -2.80 0.12
C LEU A 62 5.99 -1.60 0.49
N LYS A 63 7.13 -1.85 1.16
CA LYS A 63 8.13 -0.81 1.44
C LYS A 63 8.86 -0.35 0.18
N GLN A 64 9.36 0.89 0.23
CA GLN A 64 10.02 1.58 -0.88
C GLN A 64 11.17 0.78 -1.52
N ASP A 65 11.88 0.00 -0.73
CA ASP A 65 13.07 -0.75 -1.15
C ASP A 65 12.77 -2.01 -1.99
N ILE A 66 11.52 -2.51 -1.97
CA ILE A 66 11.16 -3.79 -2.58
C ILE A 66 9.85 -3.77 -3.38
N TYR A 67 8.94 -2.82 -3.14
CA TYR A 67 7.59 -2.86 -3.71
C TYR A 67 7.57 -2.94 -5.25
N GLU A 68 8.55 -2.34 -5.94
CA GLU A 68 8.62 -2.42 -7.40
C GLU A 68 8.86 -3.84 -7.88
N ASP A 69 9.78 -4.57 -7.24
CA ASP A 69 10.08 -5.96 -7.56
C ASP A 69 8.88 -6.85 -7.25
N VAL A 70 8.20 -6.58 -6.13
CA VAL A 70 6.97 -7.29 -5.75
C VAL A 70 5.87 -7.08 -6.78
N LEU A 71 5.63 -5.85 -7.21
CA LEU A 71 4.63 -5.57 -8.24
C LEU A 71 5.03 -6.17 -9.58
N GLY A 72 6.32 -6.13 -9.93
CA GLY A 72 6.86 -6.76 -11.14
C GLY A 72 6.60 -8.26 -11.17
N MET A 73 6.88 -8.98 -10.07
CA MET A 73 6.53 -10.40 -9.94
C MET A 73 5.01 -10.63 -10.07
N LEU A 74 4.18 -9.70 -9.62
CA LEU A 74 2.72 -9.78 -9.74
C LEU A 74 2.19 -9.49 -11.16
N GLU A 75 3.00 -8.97 -12.09
CA GLU A 75 2.60 -8.74 -13.49
C GLU A 75 2.41 -10.06 -14.26
N TYR A 76 3.03 -11.15 -13.82
CA TYR A 76 3.06 -12.45 -14.51
C TYR A 76 1.94 -13.40 -14.06
N ASP A 77 0.72 -12.87 -13.90
CA ASP A 77 -0.46 -13.65 -13.51
C ASP A 77 -0.72 -14.81 -14.47
N SER A 78 -0.56 -16.03 -13.96
CA SER A 78 -0.73 -17.28 -14.73
C SER A 78 -2.20 -17.56 -15.05
N GLY A 79 -3.12 -16.93 -14.32
CA GLY A 79 -4.56 -17.00 -14.56
C GLY A 79 -5.03 -16.10 -15.70
N LEU A 80 -4.15 -15.30 -16.29
CA LEU A 80 -4.44 -14.40 -17.40
C LEU A 80 -3.61 -14.71 -18.64
N PRO A 81 -4.20 -14.59 -19.84
CA PRO A 81 -3.45 -14.51 -21.09
C PRO A 81 -2.39 -13.39 -21.03
N PRO A 82 -1.20 -13.56 -21.65
CA PRO A 82 -0.13 -12.56 -21.60
C PRO A 82 -0.54 -11.15 -22.04
N ASP A 83 -1.43 -11.04 -23.04
CA ASP A 83 -1.96 -9.77 -23.56
C ASP A 83 -2.91 -9.05 -22.58
N LYS A 84 -3.39 -9.74 -21.54
CA LYS A 84 -4.28 -9.18 -20.50
C LYS A 84 -3.57 -8.93 -19.18
N ARG A 85 -2.27 -9.24 -19.08
CA ARG A 85 -1.47 -8.95 -17.90
C ARG A 85 -1.28 -7.45 -17.76
N THR A 86 -1.42 -6.94 -16.54
CA THR A 86 -1.32 -5.50 -16.26
C THR A 86 0.13 -5.16 -15.88
N PRO A 87 0.76 -4.14 -16.51
CA PRO A 87 2.07 -3.64 -16.08
C PRO A 87 1.92 -2.80 -14.81
N HIS A 88 1.74 -3.47 -13.67
CA HIS A 88 1.48 -2.86 -12.36
C HIS A 88 2.52 -1.81 -11.97
N ARG A 89 3.82 -2.03 -12.23
CA ARG A 89 4.88 -1.03 -11.97
C ARG A 89 4.64 0.27 -12.74
N GLN A 90 4.25 0.17 -14.00
CA GLN A 90 4.00 1.34 -14.84
C GLN A 90 2.73 2.09 -14.41
N VAL A 91 1.65 1.35 -14.12
CA VAL A 91 0.39 1.94 -13.65
C VAL A 91 0.61 2.69 -12.34
N LEU A 92 1.31 2.07 -11.39
CA LEU A 92 1.58 2.70 -10.10
C LEU A 92 2.46 3.95 -10.27
N LYS A 93 3.52 3.89 -11.09
CA LYS A 93 4.38 5.06 -11.38
C LYS A 93 3.61 6.21 -12.04
N ALA A 94 2.69 5.93 -12.95
CA ALA A 94 1.90 6.95 -13.64
C ALA A 94 0.85 7.62 -12.74
N GLN A 95 0.38 6.92 -11.71
CA GLN A 95 -0.63 7.42 -10.78
C GLN A 95 -0.03 8.15 -9.57
N VAL A 96 1.24 7.90 -9.21
CA VAL A 96 1.95 8.63 -8.14
C VAL A 96 2.45 9.99 -8.67
N ASN A 97 1.52 10.86 -9.07
CA ASN A 97 1.75 12.29 -9.08
C ASN A 97 1.39 12.80 -7.69
N PHE A 98 2.29 12.58 -6.73
CA PHE A 98 2.12 13.06 -5.38
C PHE A 98 2.28 14.59 -5.40
N ASN A 99 1.17 15.30 -5.56
CA ASN A 99 1.16 16.74 -5.38
C ASN A 99 1.44 16.99 -3.90
N HIS A 100 2.66 17.43 -3.57
CA HIS A 100 3.03 17.89 -2.24
C HIS A 100 2.33 19.22 -1.97
N VAL A 101 1.02 19.16 -1.78
CA VAL A 101 0.18 20.31 -1.42
C VAL A 101 0.65 20.90 -0.09
N ILE A 102 1.17 20.04 0.78
CA ILE A 102 1.82 20.40 2.03
C ILE A 102 3.18 19.69 2.06
N SER A 103 4.22 20.40 2.49
CA SER A 103 5.49 19.76 2.82
C SER A 103 5.31 19.03 4.14
N PHE A 104 5.09 17.71 4.09
CA PHE A 104 5.26 16.87 5.26
C PHE A 104 6.76 16.82 5.55
N GLU A 105 7.20 17.49 6.62
CA GLU A 105 8.59 17.39 7.09
C GLU A 105 8.87 16.00 7.69
N ASP A 106 7.83 15.30 8.11
CA ASP A 106 7.91 13.96 8.68
C ASP A 106 7.95 12.86 7.60
N GLN A 107 9.13 12.27 7.42
CA GLN A 107 9.35 11.17 6.48
C GLN A 107 8.50 9.94 6.84
N GLU A 108 8.20 9.70 8.12
CA GLU A 108 7.39 8.55 8.53
C GLU A 108 5.96 8.66 7.98
N THR A 109 5.35 9.85 8.09
CA THR A 109 4.02 10.11 7.54
C THR A 109 4.00 9.98 6.02
N LEU A 110 5.03 10.46 5.31
CA LEU A 110 5.13 10.28 3.86
C LEU A 110 5.18 8.79 3.48
N ASP A 111 6.02 8.01 4.16
CA ASP A 111 6.12 6.57 3.95
C ASP A 111 4.77 5.87 4.20
N ARG A 112 4.02 6.31 5.22
CA ARG A 112 2.67 5.81 5.53
C ARG A 112 1.68 6.16 4.43
N ILE A 113 1.72 7.37 3.86
CA ILE A 113 0.82 7.73 2.76
C ILE A 113 1.12 6.89 1.51
N HIS A 114 2.40 6.69 1.17
CA HIS A 114 2.78 5.81 0.07
C HIS A 114 2.38 4.35 0.31
N LEU A 115 2.54 3.86 1.54
CA LEU A 115 2.06 2.54 1.93
C LEU A 115 0.53 2.42 1.78
N ASN A 116 -0.23 3.44 2.18
CA ASN A 116 -1.68 3.47 2.03
C ASN A 116 -2.10 3.28 0.56
N TYR A 117 -1.46 4.04 -0.31
CA TYR A 117 -1.71 4.00 -1.74
C TYR A 117 -1.40 2.63 -2.35
N ARG A 118 -0.26 2.02 -1.95
CA ARG A 118 0.11 0.66 -2.38
C ARG A 118 -0.84 -0.41 -1.86
N LEU A 119 -1.28 -0.31 -0.60
CA LEU A 119 -2.25 -1.22 -0.01
C LEU A 119 -3.59 -1.16 -0.75
N GLN A 120 -4.09 0.04 -1.06
CA GLN A 120 -5.31 0.21 -1.85
C GLN A 120 -5.15 -0.37 -3.24
N TYR A 121 -4.06 -0.07 -3.94
CA TYR A 121 -3.79 -0.62 -5.27
C TYR A 121 -3.73 -2.16 -5.24
N LEU A 122 -3.04 -2.72 -4.26
CA LEU A 122 -2.96 -4.17 -4.08
C LEU A 122 -4.34 -4.79 -3.85
N LYS A 123 -5.16 -4.20 -2.96
CA LYS A 123 -6.50 -4.67 -2.63
C LYS A 123 -7.47 -4.58 -3.80
N ASP A 124 -7.50 -3.46 -4.49
CA ASP A 124 -8.56 -3.11 -5.45
C ASP A 124 -8.22 -3.45 -6.90
N ILE A 125 -6.93 -3.57 -7.24
CA ILE A 125 -6.48 -3.81 -8.62
C ILE A 125 -5.76 -5.16 -8.77
N VAL A 126 -4.80 -5.45 -7.89
CA VAL A 126 -3.90 -6.61 -8.09
C VAL A 126 -4.52 -7.90 -7.59
N LEU A 127 -4.99 -7.93 -6.35
CA LEU A 127 -5.45 -9.14 -5.67
C LEU A 127 -6.98 -9.40 -5.62
N PRO A 128 -7.92 -8.57 -6.13
CA PRO A 128 -9.36 -8.85 -5.96
C PRO A 128 -9.81 -10.25 -6.38
N ARG A 129 -9.22 -10.81 -7.45
CA ARG A 129 -9.53 -12.15 -7.97
C ARG A 129 -8.85 -13.29 -7.19
N LEU A 130 -7.92 -12.95 -6.30
CA LEU A 130 -7.01 -13.90 -5.65
C LEU A 130 -7.31 -14.06 -4.15
N LEU A 131 -7.94 -13.05 -3.54
CA LEU A 131 -8.24 -13.02 -2.11
C LEU A 131 -9.49 -13.82 -1.77
N ASP A 132 -9.48 -14.47 -0.61
CA ASP A 132 -10.69 -14.89 0.07
C ASP A 132 -11.28 -13.74 0.91
N ASP A 133 -12.53 -13.89 1.35
CA ASP A 133 -13.23 -12.86 2.12
C ASP A 133 -12.46 -12.45 3.37
N ALA A 134 -11.83 -13.42 4.06
CA ALA A 134 -11.04 -13.17 5.26
C ALA A 134 -9.80 -12.31 4.97
N SER A 135 -9.06 -12.60 3.90
CA SER A 135 -7.89 -11.81 3.51
C SER A 135 -8.28 -10.43 2.99
N PHE A 136 -9.41 -10.31 2.29
CA PHE A 136 -9.94 -9.02 1.86
C PHE A 136 -10.29 -8.11 3.05
N VAL A 137 -10.94 -8.67 4.07
CA VAL A 137 -11.22 -7.95 5.33
C VAL A 137 -9.92 -7.57 6.04
N SER A 138 -8.95 -8.47 6.11
CA SER A 138 -7.64 -8.19 6.73
C SER A 138 -6.92 -7.02 6.06
N LEU A 139 -6.84 -6.99 4.72
CA LEU A 139 -6.25 -5.88 3.97
C LEU A 139 -7.02 -4.57 4.18
N THR A 140 -8.34 -4.63 4.24
CA THR A 140 -9.19 -3.46 4.52
C THR A 140 -8.89 -2.89 5.90
N GLN A 141 -8.73 -3.74 6.92
CA GLN A 141 -8.34 -3.31 8.27
C GLN A 141 -6.94 -2.69 8.30
N MET A 142 -5.98 -3.23 7.52
CA MET A 142 -4.66 -2.62 7.39
C MET A 142 -4.72 -1.21 6.79
N ILE A 143 -5.53 -1.01 5.75
CA ILE A 143 -5.75 0.31 5.14
C ILE A 143 -6.35 1.26 6.17
N HIS A 144 -7.39 0.85 6.90
CA HIS A 144 -8.00 1.70 7.91
C HIS A 144 -7.03 2.07 9.03
N ALA A 145 -6.26 1.10 9.55
CA ALA A 145 -5.25 1.36 10.58
C ALA A 145 -4.18 2.34 10.09
N ASN A 146 -3.73 2.20 8.84
CA ASN A 146 -2.75 3.10 8.25
C ASN A 146 -3.32 4.52 8.02
N ILE A 147 -4.59 4.63 7.60
CA ILE A 147 -5.30 5.91 7.51
C ILE A 147 -5.42 6.58 8.89
N SER A 148 -5.78 5.83 9.93
CA SER A 148 -5.85 6.34 11.30
C SER A 148 -4.52 6.95 11.75
N LEU A 149 -3.39 6.31 11.46
CA LEU A 149 -2.06 6.87 11.78
C LEU A 149 -1.76 8.17 11.02
N ILE A 150 -2.10 8.23 9.72
CA ILE A 150 -1.90 9.44 8.90
C ILE A 150 -2.74 10.60 9.44
N LEU A 151 -4.01 10.34 9.76
CA LEU A 151 -4.94 11.36 10.25
C LEU A 151 -4.60 11.81 11.67
N ASP A 152 -4.13 10.91 12.53
CA ASP A 152 -3.66 11.24 13.87
C ASP A 152 -2.42 12.15 13.83
N HIS A 153 -1.48 11.91 12.90
CA HIS A 153 -0.37 12.83 12.66
C HIS A 153 -0.84 14.20 12.18
N LEU A 154 -1.73 14.24 11.18
CA LEU A 154 -2.32 15.47 10.69
C LEU A 154 -3.03 16.23 11.82
N GLN A 155 -3.79 15.53 12.65
CA GLN A 155 -4.49 16.11 13.79
C GLN A 155 -3.52 16.68 14.82
N ARG A 156 -2.41 16.01 15.14
CA ARG A 156 -1.47 16.51 16.16
C ARG A 156 -0.63 17.69 15.68
N SER A 157 -0.41 17.82 14.38
CA SER A 157 0.39 18.91 13.82
C SER A 157 -0.43 20.17 13.55
N SER A 158 -0.52 21.06 14.55
CA SER A 158 -1.22 22.35 14.41
C SER A 158 -0.65 23.19 13.27
N GLN A 159 0.68 23.20 13.10
CA GLN A 159 1.34 23.95 12.02
C GLN A 159 0.89 23.49 10.62
N LEU A 160 0.76 22.18 10.40
CA LEU A 160 0.30 21.64 9.11
C LEU A 160 -1.17 22.01 8.86
N LEU A 161 -2.02 21.88 9.88
CA LEU A 161 -3.44 22.23 9.78
C LEU A 161 -3.65 23.73 9.55
N ASP A 162 -2.97 24.58 10.32
CA ASP A 162 -3.05 26.04 10.19
C ASP A 162 -2.57 26.49 8.81
N GLY A 163 -1.46 25.91 8.33
CA GLY A 163 -0.91 26.16 6.99
C GLY A 163 -1.90 25.75 5.89
N LEU A 164 -2.45 24.54 5.99
CA LEU A 164 -3.45 24.03 5.05
C LEU A 164 -4.70 24.92 5.02
N LEU A 165 -5.25 25.28 6.18
CA LEU A 165 -6.43 26.13 6.27
C LEU A 165 -6.17 27.53 5.74
N LEU A 166 -4.99 28.10 5.98
CA LEU A 166 -4.59 29.38 5.41
C LEU A 166 -4.54 29.33 3.88
N GLN A 167 -3.95 28.28 3.29
CA GLN A 167 -3.90 28.09 1.84
C GLN A 167 -5.31 27.91 1.24
N VAL A 168 -6.19 27.16 1.90
CA VAL A 168 -7.60 27.04 1.50
C VAL A 168 -8.31 28.39 1.52
N ARG A 169 -8.08 29.23 2.56
CA ARG A 169 -8.63 30.60 2.63
C ARG A 169 -8.09 31.49 1.51
N GLN A 170 -6.87 31.24 1.04
CA GLN A 170 -6.26 31.90 -0.13
C GLN A 170 -6.75 31.32 -1.47
N ARG A 171 -7.74 30.41 -1.46
CA ARG A 171 -8.33 29.75 -2.63
C ARG A 171 -7.35 28.85 -3.39
N ASP A 172 -6.35 28.30 -2.70
CA ASP A 172 -5.52 27.26 -3.29
C ASP A 172 -6.33 25.96 -3.51
N LEU A 173 -6.51 25.59 -4.78
CA LEU A 173 -7.33 24.45 -5.17
C LEU A 173 -6.75 23.12 -4.69
N GLN A 174 -5.42 23.00 -4.71
CA GLN A 174 -4.74 21.77 -4.31
C GLN A 174 -4.97 21.49 -2.81
N SER A 175 -4.86 22.51 -1.98
CA SER A 175 -5.15 22.47 -0.54
C SER A 175 -6.59 22.07 -0.26
N LEU A 176 -7.54 22.62 -1.02
CA LEU A 176 -8.94 22.24 -0.89
C LEU A 176 -9.18 20.77 -1.25
N LEU A 177 -8.56 20.27 -2.33
CA LEU A 177 -8.66 18.87 -2.73
C LEU A 177 -8.02 17.94 -1.69
N PHE A 178 -6.86 18.31 -1.15
CA PHE A 178 -6.21 17.55 -0.09
C PHE A 178 -7.11 17.46 1.15
N LEU A 179 -7.69 18.58 1.60
CA LEU A 179 -8.62 18.59 2.74
C LEU A 179 -9.87 17.75 2.46
N GLN A 180 -10.42 17.81 1.24
CA GLN A 180 -11.53 16.96 0.82
C GLN A 180 -11.16 15.47 0.89
N ASP A 181 -9.96 15.10 0.46
CA ASP A 181 -9.45 13.74 0.53
C ASP A 181 -9.23 13.28 1.97
N ALA A 182 -8.65 14.12 2.83
CA ALA A 182 -8.51 13.82 4.26
C ALA A 182 -9.88 13.55 4.92
N CYS A 183 -10.88 14.39 4.63
CA CYS A 183 -12.25 14.19 5.11
C CYS A 183 -12.91 12.92 4.53
N ARG A 184 -12.61 12.56 3.27
CA ARG A 184 -13.09 11.32 2.66
C ARG A 184 -12.47 10.09 3.32
N LEU A 185 -11.17 10.13 3.62
CA LEU A 185 -10.46 9.07 4.34
C LEU A 185 -10.95 8.95 5.79
N ALA A 186 -11.24 10.07 6.46
CA ALA A 186 -11.79 10.10 7.82
C ALA A 186 -13.17 9.42 7.94
N LYS A 187 -13.90 9.22 6.84
CA LYS A 187 -15.14 8.42 6.85
C LYS A 187 -14.89 6.92 7.01
N GLN A 188 -13.66 6.47 6.79
CA GLN A 188 -13.27 5.06 6.83
C GLN A 188 -12.75 4.63 8.22
N ILE A 189 -12.46 5.58 9.10
CA ILE A 189 -11.95 5.31 10.46
C ILE A 189 -13.09 5.28 11.51
N PRO A 190 -12.85 4.73 12.72
CA PRO A 190 -13.86 4.66 13.78
C PRO A 190 -14.46 6.04 14.16
N PRO A 191 -15.75 6.09 14.57
CA PRO A 191 -16.42 7.35 14.92
C PRO A 191 -15.69 8.27 15.91
N PRO A 192 -15.03 7.77 16.98
CA PRO A 192 -14.32 8.62 17.93
C PRO A 192 -13.15 9.39 17.30
N GLU A 193 -12.35 8.72 16.48
CA GLU A 193 -11.20 9.33 15.79
C GLU A 193 -11.67 10.37 14.77
N ARG A 194 -12.74 10.05 14.04
CA ARG A 194 -13.36 10.98 13.09
C ARG A 194 -13.89 12.25 13.77
N GLN A 195 -14.54 12.10 14.92
CA GLN A 195 -15.07 13.23 15.68
C GLN A 195 -13.95 14.18 16.13
N ALA A 196 -12.85 13.63 16.64
CA ALA A 196 -11.71 14.41 17.10
C ALA A 196 -11.04 15.21 15.97
N LEU A 197 -10.95 14.64 14.76
CA LEU A 197 -10.46 15.36 13.58
C LEU A 197 -11.40 16.52 13.20
N TYR A 198 -12.71 16.29 13.19
CA TYR A 198 -13.68 17.31 12.81
C TYR A 198 -13.73 18.48 13.79
N GLU A 199 -13.63 18.21 15.10
CA GLU A 199 -13.55 19.27 16.12
C GLU A 199 -12.36 20.19 15.84
N LYS A 200 -11.20 19.62 15.52
CA LYS A 200 -9.98 20.40 15.25
C LYS A 200 -10.00 21.16 13.92
N LEU A 201 -10.81 20.76 12.96
CA LEU A 201 -10.99 21.49 11.69
C LEU A 201 -11.96 22.68 11.81
N VAL A 202 -12.74 22.74 12.90
CA VAL A 202 -13.76 23.78 13.14
C VAL A 202 -13.26 24.85 14.12
N GLU A 203 -12.25 24.54 14.94
CA GLU A 203 -11.50 25.51 15.75
C GLU A 203 -10.75 26.54 14.88
#